data_AF-A0A6A5ACU1-F1
#
_entry.id   AF-A0A6A5ACU1-F1
#
_cell.length_a   1.000
_cell.length_b   1.000
_cell.length_c   1.000
_cell.angle_alpha   90.00
_cell.angle_beta   90.00
_cell.angle_gamma   90.00
#
_symmetry.space_group_name_H-M   'P 1'
#
loop_
_entity.id
_entity.type
_entity.pdbx_description
1 polymer ?
#
loop_
_entity_poly.entity_id
_entity_poly.type
_entity_poly.pdbx_seq_one_letter_code
_entity_poly.pdbx_strand_id
1 'polypeptide(L)'
;MPRSTSRLVALLSTAVAIANAQDNPPSYLWTPVLNTTCVNCPVQITSSHNWADTLKNIGIGAANLSTPGCTIGATYVNVQFPAVRSYSWISTGSSMQCRVNSAIVPCVPTKEKVSTSLRLTKAHLMTLVKSPSNTFTLYNLTSPMAFDVSYYTPGAISVNMTNISAECQLPTGAGDEASMIPALSVLQAVALKSGPIKLVAGAMNVTVSSSSTALGTVTNITLDVISTAAIPPLATMTLLSQNEQTNFNLAFNTSTDSIFVGGAKGIAAMQADFNVSRDVDRMYGLSFEYRGTAAIPQRNRFTIVLTNVSNPRSLANALEAISLFVKDNQNNVFASATNVSFAGPVPQRYATSFNPYDLTSAVLFGVSLLVALVVVKQHGLGFTTTTCWTDLVSISVVLSLACGLGAYVMWMVHPSSAFVFMTALQYFFNTNMVVSLCFHWASVLRLQLFRKLTIKSPALYWYLFILAVLMGCLLTCLVIFSSTLGCVYTDVRTGSLRQKSLDAAAPAANGNDVLDSLAMCSMNGYYMLLALGLIVFTVFLIALGGAVMIKGRKLMLDDALPIEAQAAMRKALTIFYGIIASTVVIYIISEV
;
A
#
# COMPACT_ATOMS: atom_id res chain seq x y z
N MET A 1 24.09 -66.95 -61.27
CA MET A 1 24.60 -66.53 -62.60
C MET A 1 23.54 -66.85 -63.67
N PRO A 2 23.39 -66.01 -64.69
CA PRO A 2 22.09 -65.38 -65.02
C PRO A 2 21.74 -65.31 -66.53
N ARG A 3 20.54 -64.78 -66.85
CA ARG A 3 20.14 -63.83 -67.95
C ARG A 3 18.66 -64.07 -68.31
N SER A 4 17.79 -63.09 -68.57
CA SER A 4 17.81 -61.61 -68.65
C SER A 4 16.34 -61.13 -68.63
N THR A 5 15.85 -60.36 -67.66
CA THR A 5 15.64 -58.90 -67.68
C THR A 5 15.53 -58.20 -69.05
N SER A 6 14.31 -57.80 -69.43
CA SER A 6 13.97 -56.47 -69.97
C SER A 6 12.50 -56.43 -70.42
N ARG A 7 11.64 -55.77 -69.64
CA ARG A 7 10.40 -55.05 -70.05
C ARG A 7 9.58 -54.67 -68.80
N LEU A 8 10.12 -53.74 -68.01
CA LEU A 8 9.34 -52.96 -67.04
C LEU A 8 10.11 -51.68 -66.71
N VAL A 9 10.30 -50.84 -67.73
CA VAL A 9 10.80 -49.47 -67.63
C VAL A 9 9.96 -48.64 -68.57
N ALA A 10 8.84 -48.13 -68.08
CA ALA A 10 8.05 -47.04 -68.67
C ALA A 10 6.86 -46.75 -67.75
N LEU A 11 7.10 -46.05 -66.63
CA LEU A 11 6.11 -45.29 -65.82
C LEU A 11 6.76 -44.96 -64.46
N LEU A 12 7.74 -44.06 -64.44
CA LEU A 12 8.28 -43.40 -63.23
C LEU A 12 9.37 -42.39 -63.65
N SER A 13 9.00 -41.29 -64.33
CA SER A 13 9.90 -40.15 -64.51
C SER A 13 9.22 -38.94 -65.16
N THR A 14 8.39 -38.20 -64.43
CA THR A 14 8.09 -36.78 -64.71
C THR A 14 7.69 -36.05 -63.42
N ALA A 15 8.63 -35.98 -62.48
CA ALA A 15 8.68 -34.91 -61.49
C ALA A 15 10.12 -34.38 -61.53
N VAL A 16 10.46 -33.70 -62.64
CA VAL A 16 11.73 -33.00 -62.75
C VAL A 16 11.67 -31.83 -61.78
N ALA A 17 12.41 -31.96 -60.69
CA ALA A 17 12.74 -30.86 -59.80
C ALA A 17 13.60 -29.86 -60.59
N ILE A 18 13.01 -28.74 -61.02
CA ILE A 18 13.76 -27.58 -61.47
C ILE A 18 14.15 -26.81 -60.20
N ALA A 19 15.29 -27.17 -59.62
CA ALA A 19 15.96 -26.35 -58.63
C ALA A 19 16.71 -25.23 -59.37
N ASN A 20 16.04 -24.11 -59.65
CA ASN A 20 16.74 -22.90 -60.06
C ASN A 20 17.31 -22.22 -58.81
N ALA A 21 18.64 -22.18 -58.74
CA ALA A 21 19.37 -21.33 -57.83
C ALA A 21 18.99 -19.86 -58.11
N GLN A 22 18.22 -19.27 -57.19
CA GLN A 22 17.93 -17.85 -57.19
C GLN A 22 19.01 -17.19 -56.34
N ASP A 23 19.78 -16.26 -56.92
CA ASP A 23 20.97 -15.61 -56.31
C ASP A 23 20.68 -14.84 -55.00
N ASN A 24 19.42 -14.77 -54.57
CA ASN A 24 19.04 -14.46 -53.20
C ASN A 24 17.82 -15.33 -52.82
N PRO A 25 17.92 -16.24 -51.83
CA PRO A 25 16.76 -17.00 -51.39
C PRO A 25 15.70 -16.05 -50.85
N PRO A 26 14.40 -16.29 -51.15
CA PRO A 26 13.33 -15.41 -50.74
C PRO A 26 13.32 -15.27 -49.21
N SER A 27 13.25 -14.03 -48.73
CA SER A 27 13.22 -13.75 -47.29
C SER A 27 11.83 -13.28 -46.87
N TYR A 28 11.33 -13.89 -45.80
CA TYR A 28 10.04 -13.56 -45.19
C TYR A 28 10.31 -13.16 -43.74
N LEU A 29 9.98 -11.93 -43.36
CA LEU A 29 10.27 -11.39 -42.05
C LEU A 29 9.03 -11.42 -41.16
N TRP A 30 9.08 -12.18 -40.06
CA TRP A 30 8.04 -12.22 -39.03
C TRP A 30 8.17 -11.06 -38.06
N THR A 31 7.20 -10.15 -38.08
CA THR A 31 7.17 -8.92 -37.28
C THR A 31 5.87 -8.82 -36.48
N PRO A 32 5.90 -9.10 -35.16
CA PRO A 32 4.79 -8.76 -34.28
C PRO A 32 4.53 -7.25 -34.32
N VAL A 33 3.25 -6.85 -34.41
CA VAL A 33 2.90 -5.42 -34.44
C VAL A 33 3.07 -4.78 -33.05
N LEU A 34 2.89 -5.57 -31.99
CA LEU A 34 3.15 -5.17 -30.61
C LEU A 34 4.49 -5.74 -30.15
N ASN A 35 5.23 -4.95 -29.38
CA ASN A 35 6.49 -5.33 -28.76
C ASN A 35 6.31 -5.83 -27.30
N THR A 36 5.09 -6.05 -26.85
CA THR A 36 4.73 -6.64 -25.54
C THR A 36 3.97 -7.95 -25.75
N THR A 37 3.85 -8.78 -24.70
CA THR A 37 2.98 -9.97 -24.79
C THR A 37 1.55 -9.55 -25.09
N CYS A 38 0.86 -10.34 -25.92
CA CYS A 38 -0.45 -9.96 -26.42
C CYS A 38 -1.34 -11.17 -26.73
N VAL A 39 -2.64 -10.95 -26.59
CA VAL A 39 -3.72 -11.85 -27.02
C VAL A 39 -4.51 -11.12 -28.11
N ASN A 40 -5.00 -11.84 -29.10
CA ASN A 40 -5.71 -11.27 -30.26
C ASN A 40 -4.92 -10.17 -31.02
N CYS A 41 -3.59 -10.28 -31.08
CA CYS A 41 -2.76 -9.28 -31.73
C CYS A 41 -2.45 -9.61 -33.19
N PRO A 42 -2.18 -8.59 -34.02
CA PRO A 42 -1.74 -8.81 -35.38
C PRO A 42 -0.24 -9.07 -35.48
N VAL A 43 0.14 -9.89 -36.47
CA VAL A 43 1.52 -10.14 -36.89
C VAL A 43 1.62 -9.92 -38.39
N GLN A 44 2.69 -9.24 -38.82
CA GLN A 44 2.99 -9.00 -40.22
C GLN A 44 4.13 -9.91 -40.69
N ILE A 45 3.95 -10.51 -41.85
CA ILE A 45 4.99 -11.22 -42.59
C ILE A 45 5.30 -10.38 -43.82
N THR A 46 6.41 -9.66 -43.78
CA THR A 46 6.84 -8.82 -44.90
C THR A 46 7.78 -9.61 -45.79
N SER A 47 7.61 -9.47 -47.09
CA SER A 47 8.40 -10.17 -48.10
C SER A 47 8.80 -9.24 -49.22
N SER A 48 10.08 -9.30 -49.58
CA SER A 48 10.64 -8.71 -50.81
C SER A 48 10.64 -9.72 -51.97
N HIS A 49 9.86 -10.79 -51.86
CA HIS A 49 9.83 -11.85 -52.87
C HIS A 49 9.20 -11.36 -54.17
N ASN A 50 9.93 -11.55 -55.28
CA ASN A 50 9.42 -11.24 -56.61
C ASN A 50 8.48 -12.36 -57.10
N TRP A 51 7.19 -12.20 -56.83
CA TRP A 51 6.15 -13.14 -57.25
C TRP A 51 6.04 -13.28 -58.77
N ALA A 52 6.35 -12.22 -59.55
CA ALA A 52 6.29 -12.27 -61.00
C ALA A 52 7.33 -13.26 -61.57
N ASP A 53 8.57 -13.18 -61.07
CA ASP A 53 9.66 -14.08 -61.49
C ASP A 53 9.43 -15.51 -60.99
N THR A 54 8.94 -15.68 -59.76
CA THR A 54 8.67 -17.02 -59.21
C THR A 54 7.60 -17.75 -59.99
N LEU A 55 6.50 -17.09 -60.37
CA LEU A 55 5.48 -17.70 -61.21
C LEU A 55 6.02 -18.01 -62.62
N LYS A 56 6.82 -17.10 -63.20
CA LYS A 56 7.47 -17.33 -64.50
C LYS A 56 8.37 -18.56 -64.49
N ASN A 57 9.16 -18.75 -63.43
CA ASN A 57 10.11 -19.87 -63.30
C ASN A 57 9.42 -21.24 -63.19
N ILE A 58 8.18 -21.29 -62.71
CA ILE A 58 7.37 -22.51 -62.66
C ILE A 58 6.41 -22.62 -63.85
N GLY A 59 6.63 -21.82 -64.89
CA GLY A 59 5.87 -21.89 -66.14
C GLY A 59 4.50 -21.20 -66.10
N ILE A 60 4.22 -20.33 -65.13
CA ILE A 60 2.96 -19.55 -65.05
C ILE A 60 3.23 -18.11 -65.51
N GLY A 61 2.52 -17.67 -66.55
CA GLY A 61 2.68 -16.33 -67.11
C GLY A 61 1.93 -15.29 -66.28
N ALA A 62 2.63 -14.30 -65.70
CA ALA A 62 2.00 -13.18 -65.00
C ALA A 62 0.99 -12.41 -65.87
N ALA A 63 1.26 -12.27 -67.18
CA ALA A 63 0.32 -11.71 -68.15
C ALA A 63 -0.84 -12.67 -68.49
N ASN A 64 -0.64 -13.98 -68.35
CA ASN A 64 -1.65 -14.99 -68.63
C ASN A 64 -2.68 -15.09 -67.49
N LEU A 65 -2.28 -14.72 -66.27
CA LEU A 65 -3.17 -14.59 -65.12
C LEU A 65 -4.27 -13.54 -65.30
N SER A 66 -4.23 -12.65 -66.29
CA SER A 66 -5.33 -11.74 -66.60
C SER A 66 -6.23 -12.24 -67.73
N THR A 67 -5.88 -13.33 -68.41
CA THR A 67 -6.70 -13.87 -69.52
C THR A 67 -7.98 -14.51 -68.98
N PRO A 68 -9.12 -14.38 -69.69
CA PRO A 68 -10.38 -14.99 -69.26
C PRO A 68 -10.34 -16.52 -69.13
N GLY A 69 -9.56 -17.20 -69.97
CA GLY A 69 -9.42 -18.66 -69.98
C GLY A 69 -8.57 -19.24 -68.85
N CYS A 70 -7.67 -18.45 -68.25
CA CYS A 70 -6.84 -18.92 -67.13
C CYS A 70 -7.68 -19.12 -65.85
N THR A 71 -7.81 -20.37 -65.40
CA THR A 71 -8.49 -20.73 -64.15
C THR A 71 -7.51 -21.36 -63.15
N ILE A 72 -7.62 -20.95 -61.88
CA ILE A 72 -6.84 -21.48 -60.75
C ILE A 72 -7.85 -21.83 -59.67
N GLY A 73 -7.92 -23.10 -59.27
CA GLY A 73 -8.90 -23.58 -58.30
C GLY A 73 -8.70 -22.99 -56.89
N ALA A 74 -7.51 -23.13 -56.34
CA ALA A 74 -7.13 -22.46 -55.09
C ALA A 74 -5.61 -22.31 -55.00
N THR A 75 -5.17 -21.19 -54.42
CA THR A 75 -3.79 -21.06 -53.94
C THR A 75 -3.79 -21.02 -52.43
N TYR A 76 -3.06 -21.93 -51.82
CA TYR A 76 -2.91 -22.03 -50.37
C TYR A 76 -1.54 -21.50 -49.97
N VAL A 77 -1.54 -20.46 -49.14
CA VAL A 77 -0.34 -19.98 -48.44
C VAL A 77 -0.40 -20.56 -47.04
N ASN A 78 0.47 -21.52 -46.75
CA ASN A 78 0.56 -22.15 -45.44
C ASN A 78 1.63 -21.44 -44.63
N VAL A 79 1.27 -20.97 -43.45
CA VAL A 79 2.17 -20.32 -42.51
C VAL A 79 2.22 -21.13 -41.23
N GLN A 80 3.39 -21.67 -40.93
CA GLN A 80 3.73 -22.24 -39.63
C GLN A 80 4.32 -21.15 -38.74
N PHE A 81 3.75 -20.97 -37.55
CA PHE A 81 4.17 -19.90 -36.67
C PHE A 81 5.53 -20.21 -36.00
N PRO A 82 6.36 -19.19 -35.76
CA PRO A 82 7.60 -19.37 -35.00
C PRO A 82 7.32 -19.78 -33.54
N ALA A 83 8.23 -20.56 -32.96
CA ALA A 83 8.13 -20.96 -31.55
C ALA A 83 9.42 -20.74 -30.76
N VAL A 84 9.22 -20.64 -29.46
CA VAL A 84 10.21 -20.35 -28.44
C VAL A 84 10.21 -21.46 -27.41
N ARG A 85 11.17 -22.38 -27.49
CA ARG A 85 11.18 -23.60 -26.65
C ARG A 85 9.82 -24.30 -26.75
N SER A 86 9.06 -24.37 -25.65
CA SER A 86 7.73 -24.98 -25.56
C SER A 86 6.57 -24.02 -25.83
N TYR A 87 6.83 -22.72 -26.07
CA TYR A 87 5.81 -21.69 -26.28
C TYR A 87 5.76 -21.26 -27.74
N SER A 88 4.62 -21.44 -28.40
CA SER A 88 4.43 -21.00 -29.79
C SER A 88 3.50 -19.81 -29.85
N TRP A 89 3.61 -19.02 -30.92
CA TRP A 89 2.48 -18.21 -31.36
C TRP A 89 1.31 -19.15 -31.66
N ILE A 90 0.11 -18.80 -31.21
CA ILE A 90 -1.10 -19.61 -31.44
C ILE A 90 -2.25 -18.74 -31.93
N SER A 91 -3.12 -19.31 -32.75
CA SER A 91 -4.38 -18.67 -33.10
C SER A 91 -5.34 -18.58 -31.90
N THR A 92 -5.93 -17.41 -31.70
CA THR A 92 -6.91 -17.19 -30.63
C THR A 92 -8.32 -17.55 -31.13
N GLY A 93 -9.03 -18.41 -30.39
CA GLY A 93 -10.39 -18.84 -30.76
C GLY A 93 -10.45 -19.81 -31.95
N SER A 94 -11.55 -19.72 -32.72
CA SER A 94 -11.83 -20.54 -33.92
C SER A 94 -11.78 -19.75 -35.24
N SER A 95 -11.67 -18.42 -35.18
CA SER A 95 -11.69 -17.53 -36.35
C SER A 95 -10.47 -16.63 -36.38
N MET A 96 -9.60 -16.82 -37.38
CA MET A 96 -8.55 -15.87 -37.73
C MET A 96 -9.01 -14.97 -38.87
N GLN A 97 -8.55 -13.73 -38.88
CA GLN A 97 -8.66 -12.86 -40.05
C GLN A 97 -7.26 -12.69 -40.65
N CYS A 98 -7.17 -12.80 -41.97
CA CYS A 98 -5.91 -12.61 -42.67
C CYS A 98 -6.07 -11.59 -43.79
N ARG A 99 -4.99 -10.86 -44.06
CA ARG A 99 -4.91 -9.92 -45.17
C ARG A 99 -3.66 -10.15 -45.98
N VAL A 100 -3.78 -9.94 -47.28
CA VAL A 100 -2.66 -9.80 -48.19
C VAL A 100 -2.65 -8.37 -48.68
N ASN A 101 -1.61 -7.63 -48.33
CA ASN A 101 -1.57 -6.18 -48.45
C ASN A 101 -2.81 -5.58 -47.75
N SER A 102 -3.74 -4.99 -48.51
CA SER A 102 -4.99 -4.43 -47.98
C SER A 102 -6.21 -5.36 -48.14
N ALA A 103 -6.11 -6.45 -48.92
CA ALA A 103 -7.24 -7.31 -49.25
C ALA A 103 -7.46 -8.38 -48.16
N ILE A 104 -8.71 -8.55 -47.73
CA ILE A 104 -9.11 -9.60 -46.78
C ILE A 104 -9.14 -10.94 -47.50
N VAL A 105 -8.50 -11.95 -46.91
CA VAL A 105 -8.46 -13.30 -47.45
C VAL A 105 -8.98 -14.32 -46.43
N PRO A 106 -9.73 -15.35 -46.86
CA PRO A 106 -10.10 -16.44 -45.98
C PRO A 106 -8.85 -17.15 -45.45
N CYS A 107 -8.80 -17.37 -44.14
CA CYS A 107 -7.76 -18.20 -43.56
C CYS A 107 -8.31 -19.11 -42.46
N VAL A 108 -7.74 -20.31 -42.40
CA VAL A 108 -8.20 -21.37 -41.51
C VAL A 108 -7.02 -21.80 -40.64
N PRO A 109 -7.10 -21.63 -39.31
CA PRO A 109 -6.09 -22.16 -38.41
C PRO A 109 -6.15 -23.69 -38.40
N THR A 110 -5.00 -24.33 -38.20
CA THR A 110 -4.94 -25.78 -38.00
C THR A 110 -5.54 -26.19 -36.66
N LYS A 111 -5.85 -27.49 -36.50
CA LYS A 111 -6.41 -28.03 -35.25
C LYS A 111 -5.50 -27.76 -34.04
N GLU A 112 -4.18 -27.78 -34.25
CA GLU A 112 -3.16 -27.51 -33.24
C GLU A 112 -2.93 -26.00 -33.01
N LYS A 113 -3.55 -25.13 -33.82
CA LYS A 113 -3.49 -23.66 -33.71
C LYS A 113 -2.11 -23.02 -33.88
N VAL A 114 -1.07 -23.79 -34.18
CA VAL A 114 0.32 -23.34 -34.42
C VAL A 114 0.62 -23.01 -35.88
N SER A 115 -0.37 -23.12 -36.76
CA SER A 115 -0.25 -22.78 -38.18
C SER A 115 -1.59 -22.37 -38.76
N THR A 116 -1.56 -21.71 -39.92
CA THR A 116 -2.76 -21.27 -40.63
C THR A 116 -2.56 -21.40 -42.14
N SER A 117 -3.65 -21.62 -42.86
CA SER A 117 -3.66 -21.68 -44.32
C SER A 117 -4.54 -20.55 -44.87
N LEU A 118 -3.97 -19.68 -45.70
CA LEU A 118 -4.67 -18.60 -46.37
C LEU A 118 -5.06 -19.06 -47.78
N ARG A 119 -6.31 -18.86 -48.17
CA ARG A 119 -6.80 -19.19 -49.52
C ARG A 119 -6.83 -17.94 -50.39
N LEU A 120 -5.92 -17.87 -51.35
CA LEU A 120 -5.83 -16.79 -52.33
C LEU A 120 -6.62 -17.13 -53.60
N THR A 121 -7.22 -16.10 -54.19
CA THR A 121 -7.89 -16.15 -55.49
C THR A 121 -6.95 -15.64 -56.57
N LYS A 122 -7.33 -15.83 -57.84
CA LYS A 122 -6.67 -15.24 -59.00
C LYS A 122 -6.45 -13.71 -58.84
N ALA A 123 -7.43 -13.00 -58.30
CA ALA A 123 -7.31 -11.55 -58.06
C ALA A 123 -6.24 -11.22 -57.01
N HIS A 124 -6.14 -11.99 -55.93
CA HIS A 124 -5.10 -11.81 -54.90
C HIS A 124 -3.70 -12.08 -55.44
N LEU A 125 -3.54 -13.09 -56.31
CA LEU A 125 -2.27 -13.37 -57.00
C LEU A 125 -1.84 -12.22 -57.90
N MET A 126 -2.77 -11.62 -58.65
CA MET A 126 -2.48 -10.44 -59.47
C MET A 126 -1.99 -9.27 -58.62
N THR A 127 -2.51 -9.10 -57.41
CA THR A 127 -2.02 -8.08 -56.46
C THR A 127 -0.59 -8.39 -55.99
N LEU A 128 -0.27 -9.65 -55.71
CA LEU A 128 1.09 -10.06 -55.30
C LEU A 128 2.13 -9.82 -56.40
N VAL A 129 1.76 -10.10 -57.66
CA VAL A 129 2.62 -9.95 -58.85
C VAL A 129 2.88 -8.48 -59.18
N LYS A 130 1.90 -7.59 -58.98
CA LYS A 130 2.02 -6.15 -59.28
C LYS A 130 2.77 -5.35 -58.21
N SER A 131 2.89 -5.88 -57.00
CA SER A 131 3.49 -5.18 -55.87
C SER A 131 4.97 -5.54 -55.71
N PRO A 132 5.87 -4.54 -55.57
CA PRO A 132 7.31 -4.79 -55.36
C PRO A 132 7.62 -5.34 -53.96
N SER A 133 6.71 -5.16 -53.00
CA SER A 133 6.78 -5.74 -51.67
C SER A 133 5.39 -6.20 -51.25
N ASN A 134 5.34 -7.32 -50.52
CA ASN A 134 4.09 -7.94 -50.13
C ASN A 134 4.07 -8.19 -48.62
N THR A 135 2.94 -7.88 -48.00
CA THR A 135 2.74 -8.05 -46.56
C THR A 135 1.55 -8.96 -46.31
N PHE A 136 1.77 -10.07 -45.62
CA PHE A 136 0.70 -10.91 -45.10
C PHE A 136 0.46 -10.50 -43.65
N THR A 137 -0.75 -10.02 -43.34
CA THR A 137 -1.11 -9.67 -41.95
C THR A 137 -2.04 -10.72 -41.40
N LEU A 138 -1.64 -11.36 -40.30
CA LEU A 138 -2.41 -12.34 -39.56
C LEU A 138 -2.97 -11.68 -38.31
N TYR A 139 -4.27 -11.71 -38.11
CA TYR A 139 -4.95 -11.18 -36.93
C TYR A 139 -5.43 -12.32 -36.02
N ASN A 140 -5.72 -11.97 -34.77
CA ASN A 140 -6.16 -12.90 -33.72
C ASN A 140 -5.10 -13.96 -33.36
N LEU A 141 -3.86 -13.53 -33.15
CA LEU A 141 -2.80 -14.37 -32.64
C LEU A 141 -2.51 -14.05 -31.17
N THR A 142 -2.07 -15.05 -30.40
CA THR A 142 -1.54 -14.90 -29.05
C THR A 142 -0.03 -15.10 -29.09
N SER A 143 0.72 -14.17 -28.51
CA SER A 143 2.19 -14.24 -28.43
C SER A 143 2.65 -15.38 -27.50
N PRO A 144 3.86 -15.92 -27.71
CA PRO A 144 4.55 -16.70 -26.70
C PRO A 144 4.65 -15.87 -25.42
N MET A 145 4.15 -16.40 -24.31
CA MET A 145 4.18 -15.73 -23.00
C MET A 145 5.55 -15.93 -22.33
N ALA A 146 6.62 -15.50 -23.01
CA ALA A 146 8.01 -15.68 -22.59
C ALA A 146 8.86 -14.48 -23.02
N PHE A 147 9.89 -14.14 -22.23
CA PHE A 147 10.79 -12.99 -22.49
C PHE A 147 12.24 -13.39 -22.68
N ASP A 148 12.96 -12.51 -23.38
CA ASP A 148 14.42 -12.58 -23.61
C ASP A 148 14.90 -13.92 -24.21
N VAL A 149 14.13 -14.40 -25.19
CA VAL A 149 14.30 -15.72 -25.79
C VAL A 149 14.29 -15.61 -27.30
N SER A 150 15.32 -16.13 -27.96
CA SER A 150 15.34 -16.27 -29.41
C SER A 150 14.33 -17.34 -29.85
N TYR A 151 13.71 -17.17 -31.01
CA TYR A 151 12.93 -18.23 -31.64
C TYR A 151 13.82 -19.46 -31.85
N TYR A 152 13.42 -20.58 -31.26
CA TYR A 152 14.13 -21.87 -31.41
C TYR A 152 13.72 -22.53 -32.73
N THR A 153 12.43 -22.42 -33.08
CA THR A 153 11.94 -22.78 -34.41
C THR A 153 11.51 -21.51 -35.14
N PRO A 154 12.11 -21.19 -36.29
CA PRO A 154 11.85 -19.94 -37.00
C PRO A 154 10.44 -19.85 -37.61
N GLY A 155 9.63 -20.91 -37.57
CA GLY A 155 8.41 -20.99 -38.38
C GLY A 155 8.73 -21.09 -39.87
N ALA A 156 7.71 -21.28 -40.71
CA ALA A 156 7.90 -21.46 -42.14
C ALA A 156 6.71 -20.95 -42.95
N ILE A 157 6.96 -20.60 -44.21
CA ILE A 157 5.91 -20.28 -45.19
C ILE A 157 6.10 -21.14 -46.44
N SER A 158 5.00 -21.73 -46.93
CA SER A 158 4.97 -22.50 -48.18
C SER A 158 3.73 -22.16 -48.99
N VAL A 159 3.82 -22.31 -50.31
CA VAL A 159 2.72 -21.97 -51.22
C VAL A 159 2.47 -23.09 -52.22
N ASN A 160 1.22 -23.55 -52.25
CA ASN A 160 0.75 -24.58 -53.16
C ASN A 160 -0.44 -24.06 -53.97
N MET A 161 -0.50 -24.43 -55.25
CA MET A 161 -1.60 -24.14 -56.16
C MET A 161 -2.28 -25.44 -56.61
N THR A 162 -3.58 -25.39 -56.86
CA THR A 162 -4.34 -26.52 -57.40
C THR A 162 -5.17 -26.11 -58.60
N ASN A 163 -5.42 -27.08 -59.48
CA ASN A 163 -6.29 -26.94 -60.65
C ASN A 163 -5.93 -25.74 -61.52
N ILE A 164 -4.70 -25.71 -62.02
CA ILE A 164 -4.20 -24.64 -62.90
C ILE A 164 -4.51 -25.04 -64.35
N SER A 165 -5.28 -24.23 -65.07
CA SER A 165 -5.61 -24.50 -66.47
C SER A 165 -4.42 -24.27 -67.41
N ALA A 166 -4.53 -24.81 -68.62
CA ALA A 166 -3.53 -24.70 -69.68
C ALA A 166 -3.23 -23.23 -70.04
N GLU A 167 -4.26 -22.38 -70.04
CA GLU A 167 -4.20 -20.98 -70.44
C GLU A 167 -3.43 -20.10 -69.45
N CYS A 168 -3.20 -20.58 -68.22
CA CYS A 168 -2.35 -19.89 -67.25
C CYS A 168 -0.85 -20.11 -67.51
N GLN A 169 -0.50 -21.13 -68.31
CA GLN A 169 0.88 -21.58 -68.49
C GLN A 169 1.58 -20.80 -69.61
N LEU A 170 2.89 -20.64 -69.49
CA LEU A 170 3.73 -20.10 -70.55
C LEU A 170 3.88 -21.15 -71.66
N PRO A 171 3.92 -20.75 -72.95
CA PRO A 171 4.16 -21.68 -74.04
C PRO A 171 5.51 -22.37 -73.85
N THR A 172 5.51 -23.68 -73.62
CA THR A 172 6.73 -24.49 -73.71
C THR A 172 7.05 -24.65 -75.19
N GLY A 173 8.27 -24.29 -75.61
CA GLY A 173 8.71 -24.31 -77.01
C GLY A 173 8.88 -25.72 -77.60
N ALA A 174 7.83 -26.53 -77.58
CA ALA A 174 7.65 -27.80 -78.28
C ALA A 174 6.13 -28.02 -78.38
N GLY A 175 5.63 -28.60 -79.47
CA GLY A 175 4.20 -28.73 -79.78
C GLY A 175 3.38 -29.65 -78.86
N ASP A 176 3.61 -29.61 -77.55
CA ASP A 176 2.81 -30.26 -76.53
C ASP A 176 1.63 -29.35 -76.14
N GLU A 177 0.41 -29.87 -76.24
CA GLU A 177 -0.78 -29.21 -75.71
C GLU A 177 -0.65 -29.10 -74.19
N ALA A 178 -0.60 -27.86 -73.67
CA ALA A 178 -0.56 -27.63 -72.23
C ALA A 178 -1.80 -28.28 -71.58
N SER A 179 -1.59 -29.16 -70.61
CA SER A 179 -2.66 -29.85 -69.89
C SER A 179 -2.87 -29.24 -68.52
N MET A 180 -4.06 -29.45 -67.94
CA MET A 180 -4.40 -28.96 -66.61
C MET A 180 -3.45 -29.54 -65.55
N ILE A 181 -2.84 -28.68 -64.73
CA ILE A 181 -1.97 -29.11 -63.62
C ILE A 181 -2.85 -29.28 -62.37
N PRO A 182 -3.01 -30.50 -61.84
CA PRO A 182 -3.90 -30.75 -60.70
C PRO A 182 -3.36 -30.12 -59.40
N ALA A 183 -2.05 -30.15 -59.17
CA ALA A 183 -1.39 -29.53 -58.03
C ALA A 183 0.06 -29.14 -58.35
N LEU A 184 0.51 -28.01 -57.80
CA LEU A 184 1.87 -27.49 -57.99
C LEU A 184 2.36 -26.83 -56.69
N SER A 185 3.58 -27.16 -56.26
CA SER A 185 4.25 -26.42 -55.19
C SER A 185 4.97 -25.21 -55.81
N VAL A 186 4.48 -24.02 -55.51
CA VAL A 186 5.02 -22.74 -56.00
C VAL A 186 6.22 -22.32 -55.17
N LEU A 187 6.14 -22.55 -53.87
CA LEU A 187 7.18 -22.23 -52.90
C LEU A 187 7.28 -23.37 -51.89
N GLN A 188 8.41 -24.07 -51.89
CA GLN A 188 8.74 -25.02 -50.82
C GLN A 188 8.87 -24.28 -49.47
N ALA A 189 8.77 -24.98 -48.35
CA ALA A 189 8.80 -24.36 -47.03
C ALA A 189 10.07 -23.51 -46.81
N VAL A 190 9.91 -22.20 -46.75
CA VAL A 190 10.97 -21.24 -46.45
C VAL A 190 10.87 -20.83 -44.98
N ALA A 191 11.96 -20.93 -44.25
CA ALA A 191 12.02 -20.49 -42.86
C ALA A 191 11.76 -18.99 -42.75
N LEU A 192 10.91 -18.58 -41.81
CA LEU A 192 10.70 -17.16 -41.57
C LEU A 192 11.95 -16.60 -40.87
N LYS A 193 12.45 -15.46 -41.36
CA LYS A 193 13.40 -14.67 -40.61
C LYS A 193 12.64 -13.98 -39.50
N SER A 194 13.05 -14.20 -38.27
CA SER A 194 12.56 -13.48 -37.12
C SER A 194 13.77 -12.86 -36.43
N GLY A 195 13.73 -11.56 -36.17
CA GLY A 195 14.71 -10.95 -35.26
C GLY A 195 14.62 -11.58 -33.86
N PRO A 196 15.55 -11.28 -32.95
CA PRO A 196 15.39 -11.67 -31.54
C PRO A 196 14.04 -11.16 -31.02
N ILE A 197 13.36 -11.98 -30.22
CA ILE A 197 12.13 -11.57 -29.54
C ILE A 197 12.53 -10.60 -28.44
N LYS A 198 12.58 -9.32 -28.79
CA LYS A 198 12.67 -8.25 -27.80
C LYS A 198 11.26 -7.87 -27.38
N LEU A 199 10.53 -8.84 -26.82
CA LEU A 199 9.34 -8.51 -26.05
C LEU A 199 9.83 -7.72 -24.84
N VAL A 200 9.31 -6.52 -24.67
CA VAL A 200 9.63 -5.64 -23.55
C VAL A 200 8.55 -5.83 -22.49
N ALA A 201 8.93 -5.69 -21.22
CA ALA A 201 7.96 -5.61 -20.14
C ALA A 201 6.94 -4.51 -20.42
N GLY A 202 5.66 -4.81 -20.23
CA GLY A 202 4.59 -3.83 -20.36
C GLY A 202 4.60 -2.81 -19.21
N ALA A 203 4.21 -1.58 -19.51
CA ALA A 203 3.80 -0.64 -18.48
C ALA A 203 2.40 -1.00 -17.97
N MET A 204 2.17 -0.85 -16.65
CA MET A 204 0.86 -0.88 -16.04
C MET A 204 0.46 0.50 -15.54
N ASN A 205 -0.79 0.87 -15.76
CA ASN A 205 -1.43 1.98 -15.07
C ASN A 205 -2.26 1.42 -13.93
N VAL A 206 -2.00 1.86 -12.70
CA VAL A 206 -2.63 1.35 -11.49
C VAL A 206 -3.20 2.52 -10.71
N THR A 207 -4.47 2.43 -10.34
CA THR A 207 -5.12 3.35 -9.40
C THR A 207 -5.55 2.59 -8.16
N VAL A 208 -5.17 3.10 -6.99
CA VAL A 208 -5.44 2.46 -5.69
C VAL A 208 -6.60 3.19 -5.03
N SER A 209 -7.53 2.44 -4.45
CA SER A 209 -8.66 2.95 -3.68
C SER A 209 -8.84 2.16 -2.39
N SER A 210 -9.35 2.81 -1.35
CA SER A 210 -9.58 2.20 -0.04
C SER A 210 -11.05 2.33 0.34
N SER A 211 -11.61 1.29 0.96
CA SER A 211 -12.98 1.32 1.50
C SER A 211 -13.14 2.22 2.73
N SER A 212 -12.06 2.48 3.46
CA SER A 212 -12.01 3.34 4.64
C SER A 212 -10.65 4.04 4.73
N THR A 213 -10.68 5.35 4.99
CA THR A 213 -9.48 6.17 5.18
C THR A 213 -9.22 6.49 6.65
N ALA A 214 -9.90 5.82 7.59
CA ALA A 214 -9.75 6.08 9.02
C ALA A 214 -8.47 5.43 9.59
N LEU A 215 -7.79 6.11 10.51
CA LEU A 215 -6.62 5.58 11.20
C LEU A 215 -6.99 4.42 12.15
N GLY A 216 -6.13 3.42 12.23
CA GLY A 216 -6.28 2.28 13.15
C GLY A 216 -7.41 1.30 12.80
N THR A 217 -8.08 1.47 11.66
CA THR A 217 -9.12 0.56 11.18
C THR A 217 -8.57 -0.43 10.16
N VAL A 218 -9.26 -1.53 9.98
CA VAL A 218 -9.03 -2.48 8.90
C VAL A 218 -9.86 -2.06 7.67
N THR A 219 -9.28 -2.14 6.47
CA THR A 219 -9.90 -1.70 5.21
C THR A 219 -9.61 -2.68 4.07
N ASN A 220 -10.45 -2.67 3.04
CA ASN A 220 -10.18 -3.32 1.78
C ASN A 220 -9.52 -2.33 0.80
N ILE A 221 -8.43 -2.76 0.18
CA ILE A 221 -7.70 -2.00 -0.83
C ILE A 221 -7.99 -2.60 -2.19
N THR A 222 -8.46 -1.77 -3.12
CA THR A 222 -8.72 -2.17 -4.51
C THR A 222 -7.76 -1.46 -5.44
N LEU A 223 -6.96 -2.24 -6.17
CA LEU A 223 -6.11 -1.78 -7.25
C LEU A 223 -6.87 -1.99 -8.56
N ASP A 224 -7.17 -0.91 -9.26
CA ASP A 224 -7.70 -0.95 -10.63
C ASP A 224 -6.52 -0.80 -11.61
N VAL A 225 -6.34 -1.82 -12.46
CA VAL A 225 -5.12 -2.03 -13.25
C VAL A 225 -5.43 -2.14 -14.73
N ILE A 226 -4.64 -1.43 -15.55
CA ILE A 226 -4.62 -1.56 -17.01
C ILE A 226 -3.18 -1.84 -17.44
N SER A 227 -2.93 -3.03 -17.99
CA SER A 227 -1.60 -3.44 -18.46
C SER A 227 -1.47 -3.28 -19.97
N THR A 228 -0.33 -2.80 -20.47
CA THR A 228 0.00 -2.79 -21.91
C THR A 228 0.49 -4.15 -22.43
N ALA A 229 0.75 -5.10 -21.53
CA ALA A 229 1.11 -6.49 -21.82
C ALA A 229 -0.04 -7.43 -21.38
N ALA A 230 -0.21 -8.54 -22.09
CA ALA A 230 -1.12 -9.59 -21.67
C ALA A 230 -0.54 -10.35 -20.47
N ILE A 231 -1.40 -10.65 -19.49
CA ILE A 231 -1.01 -11.34 -18.25
C ILE A 231 -1.42 -12.80 -18.38
N PRO A 232 -0.47 -13.76 -18.41
CA PRO A 232 -0.80 -15.17 -18.55
C PRO A 232 -1.38 -15.73 -17.24
N PRO A 233 -2.16 -16.82 -17.33
CA PRO A 233 -2.44 -17.67 -16.17
C PRO A 233 -1.14 -18.09 -15.47
N LEU A 234 -1.22 -18.26 -14.16
CA LEU A 234 -0.12 -18.64 -13.28
C LEU A 234 1.01 -17.60 -13.19
N ALA A 235 0.77 -16.36 -13.65
CA ALA A 235 1.70 -15.26 -13.44
C ALA A 235 1.74 -14.89 -11.95
N THR A 236 2.95 -14.64 -11.43
CA THR A 236 3.15 -14.18 -10.06
C THR A 236 3.03 -12.66 -10.01
N MET A 237 2.09 -12.15 -9.23
CA MET A 237 1.92 -10.73 -8.94
C MET A 237 2.59 -10.40 -7.62
N THR A 238 3.61 -9.54 -7.65
CA THR A 238 4.33 -9.07 -6.47
C THR A 238 4.00 -7.61 -6.19
N LEU A 239 3.48 -7.33 -5.00
CA LEU A 239 3.24 -6.02 -4.43
C LEU A 239 4.32 -5.70 -3.39
N LEU A 240 4.98 -4.55 -3.51
CA LEU A 240 6.01 -4.14 -2.54
C LEU A 240 6.11 -2.61 -2.43
N SER A 241 6.74 -2.12 -1.37
CA SER A 241 7.20 -0.73 -1.30
C SER A 241 8.72 -0.70 -1.26
N GLN A 242 9.33 0.01 -2.23
CA GLN A 242 10.80 0.07 -2.35
C GLN A 242 11.45 0.93 -1.27
N ASN A 243 10.74 1.96 -0.79
CA ASN A 243 11.28 2.97 0.13
C ASN A 243 10.72 2.86 1.55
N GLU A 244 9.60 2.15 1.76
CA GLU A 244 8.87 2.13 3.02
C GLU A 244 8.52 0.71 3.49
N GLN A 245 9.52 -0.16 3.49
CA GLN A 245 9.33 -1.58 3.80
C GLN A 245 8.69 -1.82 5.17
N THR A 246 9.07 -1.05 6.19
CA THR A 246 8.46 -1.15 7.53
C THR A 246 6.98 -0.80 7.51
N ASN A 247 6.59 0.29 6.83
CA ASN A 247 5.20 0.73 6.74
C ASN A 247 4.37 -0.25 5.90
N PHE A 248 4.96 -0.80 4.83
CA PHE A 248 4.35 -1.85 4.04
C PHE A 248 4.06 -3.08 4.91
N ASN A 249 5.05 -3.55 5.67
CA ASN A 249 4.85 -4.66 6.59
C ASN A 249 3.77 -4.32 7.61
N LEU A 250 3.76 -3.14 8.23
CA LEU A 250 2.70 -2.76 9.18
C LEU A 250 1.29 -2.78 8.56
N ALA A 251 1.15 -2.32 7.31
CA ALA A 251 -0.12 -2.32 6.60
C ALA A 251 -0.62 -3.73 6.24
N PHE A 252 0.29 -4.61 5.83
CA PHE A 252 -0.03 -5.94 5.31
C PHE A 252 0.22 -7.12 6.28
N ASN A 253 0.80 -6.89 7.46
CA ASN A 253 1.16 -7.93 8.44
C ASN A 253 -0.06 -8.66 9.04
N THR A 254 -1.22 -7.99 9.08
CA THR A 254 -2.49 -8.59 9.48
C THR A 254 -3.40 -8.90 8.30
N SER A 255 -2.93 -8.64 7.07
CA SER A 255 -3.78 -8.68 5.88
C SER A 255 -3.87 -10.05 5.23
N THR A 256 -5.10 -10.36 4.80
CA THR A 256 -5.57 -11.37 3.84
C THR A 256 -5.44 -12.87 4.19
N ASP A 257 -6.56 -13.55 4.42
CA ASP A 257 -6.75 -14.98 4.07
C ASP A 257 -7.15 -15.14 2.58
N SER A 258 -7.45 -14.04 1.89
CA SER A 258 -7.97 -14.04 0.51
C SER A 258 -7.57 -12.81 -0.28
N ILE A 259 -7.04 -13.00 -1.49
CA ILE A 259 -6.85 -11.95 -2.50
C ILE A 259 -7.76 -12.29 -3.69
N PHE A 260 -8.46 -11.28 -4.24
CA PHE A 260 -9.33 -11.49 -5.39
C PHE A 260 -8.79 -10.77 -6.61
N VAL A 261 -8.70 -11.48 -7.73
CA VAL A 261 -8.43 -10.89 -9.04
C VAL A 261 -9.69 -11.04 -9.88
N GLY A 262 -10.24 -9.92 -10.33
CA GLY A 262 -11.47 -9.89 -11.13
C GLY A 262 -11.38 -8.86 -12.23
N GLY A 263 -12.31 -8.87 -13.18
CA GLY A 263 -12.42 -7.81 -14.18
C GLY A 263 -11.64 -8.09 -15.48
N ALA A 264 -12.36 -8.57 -16.46
CA ALA A 264 -12.45 -8.10 -17.83
C ALA A 264 -13.76 -8.72 -18.33
N LYS A 265 -14.48 -8.14 -19.32
CA LYS A 265 -15.73 -8.77 -19.81
C LYS A 265 -15.49 -10.27 -20.09
N GLY A 266 -16.16 -11.16 -19.33
CA GLY A 266 -16.03 -12.62 -19.46
C GLY A 266 -15.04 -13.32 -18.51
N ILE A 267 -14.33 -12.60 -17.62
CA ILE A 267 -13.49 -13.19 -16.56
C ILE A 267 -14.25 -13.07 -15.23
N ALA A 268 -14.71 -14.20 -14.69
CA ALA A 268 -15.31 -14.24 -13.36
C ALA A 268 -14.28 -13.79 -12.30
N ALA A 269 -14.72 -13.10 -11.25
CA ALA A 269 -13.85 -12.82 -10.12
C ALA A 269 -13.37 -14.15 -9.51
N MET A 270 -12.06 -14.34 -9.41
CA MET A 270 -11.45 -15.56 -8.88
C MET A 270 -10.70 -15.23 -7.60
N GLN A 271 -10.91 -16.06 -6.58
CA GLN A 271 -10.09 -16.05 -5.39
C GLN A 271 -8.72 -16.62 -5.75
N ALA A 272 -7.66 -15.84 -5.55
CA ALA A 272 -6.31 -16.35 -5.57
C ALA A 272 -6.10 -17.16 -4.28
N ASP A 273 -5.50 -18.35 -4.39
CA ASP A 273 -4.99 -19.08 -3.24
C ASP A 273 -3.88 -18.23 -2.60
N PHE A 274 -4.14 -17.73 -1.40
CA PHE A 274 -3.25 -16.82 -0.69
C PHE A 274 -3.08 -17.29 0.75
N ASN A 275 -1.84 -17.48 1.17
CA ASN A 275 -1.48 -17.83 2.53
C ASN A 275 -0.38 -16.89 3.02
N VAL A 276 -0.70 -16.05 4.00
CA VAL A 276 0.23 -15.06 4.59
C VAL A 276 1.59 -15.65 4.93
N SER A 277 1.65 -16.86 5.48
CA SER A 277 2.90 -17.49 5.92
C SER A 277 3.83 -17.93 4.78
N ARG A 278 3.28 -18.13 3.57
CA ARG A 278 4.00 -18.57 2.38
C ARG A 278 4.22 -17.44 1.38
N ASP A 279 3.20 -16.61 1.22
CA ASP A 279 3.03 -15.69 0.10
C ASP A 279 3.43 -14.25 0.48
N VAL A 280 3.65 -13.96 1.77
CA VAL A 280 4.26 -12.70 2.23
C VAL A 280 5.71 -12.94 2.59
N ASP A 281 6.61 -12.38 1.78
CA ASP A 281 8.02 -12.27 2.13
C ASP A 281 8.25 -10.94 2.85
N ARG A 282 8.58 -11.00 4.15
CA ARG A 282 8.85 -9.81 4.96
C ARG A 282 10.00 -8.95 4.41
N MET A 283 10.88 -9.54 3.60
CA MET A 283 12.03 -8.93 2.97
C MET A 283 11.77 -8.41 1.53
N TYR A 284 10.81 -8.99 0.79
CA TYR A 284 10.59 -8.68 -0.64
C TYR A 284 9.16 -8.25 -1.01
N GLY A 285 8.22 -8.24 -0.06
CA GLY A 285 6.83 -7.82 -0.24
C GLY A 285 5.84 -9.00 -0.30
N LEU A 286 4.64 -8.74 -0.80
CA LEU A 286 3.55 -9.71 -0.92
C LEU A 286 3.50 -10.26 -2.35
N SER A 287 3.54 -11.57 -2.55
CA SER A 287 3.49 -12.22 -3.86
C SER A 287 2.39 -13.27 -3.93
N PHE A 288 1.56 -13.24 -4.98
CA PHE A 288 0.49 -14.22 -5.18
C PHE A 288 0.35 -14.59 -6.66
N GLU A 289 -0.24 -15.75 -6.92
CA GLU A 289 -0.35 -16.28 -8.28
C GLU A 289 -1.74 -16.02 -8.88
N TYR A 290 -1.79 -15.54 -10.13
CA TYR A 290 -3.04 -15.41 -10.87
C TYR A 290 -3.51 -16.76 -11.42
N ARG A 291 -4.44 -17.43 -10.72
CA ARG A 291 -4.99 -18.75 -11.10
C ARG A 291 -6.18 -18.67 -12.07
N GLY A 292 -6.15 -17.72 -13.01
CA GLY A 292 -7.20 -17.58 -14.02
C GLY A 292 -7.22 -18.74 -15.02
N THR A 293 -8.39 -19.02 -15.61
CA THR A 293 -8.52 -20.02 -16.69
C THR A 293 -8.05 -19.50 -18.06
N ALA A 294 -7.86 -18.18 -18.19
CA ALA A 294 -7.41 -17.52 -19.41
C ALA A 294 -6.51 -16.32 -19.10
N ALA A 295 -5.67 -15.96 -20.07
CA ALA A 295 -4.84 -14.76 -19.99
C ALA A 295 -5.71 -13.49 -19.98
N ILE A 296 -5.34 -12.50 -19.16
CA ILE A 296 -5.95 -11.18 -19.19
C ILE A 296 -5.39 -10.44 -20.43
N PRO A 297 -6.24 -10.05 -21.39
CA PRO A 297 -5.76 -9.37 -22.60
C PRO A 297 -5.11 -8.02 -22.26
N GLN A 298 -4.12 -7.63 -23.06
CA GLN A 298 -3.52 -6.31 -23.00
C GLN A 298 -4.58 -5.22 -23.18
N ARG A 299 -4.42 -4.11 -22.44
CA ARG A 299 -5.30 -2.94 -22.37
C ARG A 299 -6.69 -3.21 -21.81
N ASN A 300 -6.98 -4.42 -21.35
CA ASN A 300 -8.18 -4.68 -20.57
C ASN A 300 -7.96 -4.28 -19.12
N ARG A 301 -9.01 -3.69 -18.55
CA ARG A 301 -9.08 -3.33 -17.14
C ARG A 301 -9.37 -4.56 -16.28
N PHE A 302 -8.58 -4.75 -15.22
CA PHE A 302 -8.79 -5.75 -14.18
C PHE A 302 -8.52 -5.14 -12.79
N THR A 303 -9.09 -5.74 -11.76
CA THR A 303 -9.03 -5.29 -10.37
C THR A 303 -8.39 -6.36 -9.48
N ILE A 304 -7.53 -5.92 -8.57
CA ILE A 304 -6.98 -6.73 -7.48
C ILE A 304 -7.55 -6.19 -6.17
N VAL A 305 -8.24 -7.02 -5.41
CA VAL A 305 -8.82 -6.65 -4.11
C VAL A 305 -8.06 -7.38 -3.00
N LEU A 306 -7.42 -6.60 -2.12
CA LEU A 306 -6.79 -7.05 -0.89
C LEU A 306 -7.74 -6.78 0.27
N THR A 307 -8.08 -7.81 1.02
CA THR A 307 -8.99 -7.70 2.18
C THR A 307 -8.22 -7.60 3.49
N ASN A 308 -8.79 -6.93 4.47
CA ASN A 308 -8.21 -6.81 5.81
C ASN A 308 -6.83 -6.11 5.87
N VAL A 309 -6.58 -5.11 5.03
CA VAL A 309 -5.37 -4.27 5.12
C VAL A 309 -5.50 -3.34 6.32
N SER A 310 -4.47 -3.22 7.14
CA SER A 310 -4.47 -2.38 8.34
C SER A 310 -4.09 -0.94 8.01
N ASN A 311 -4.97 0.01 8.30
CA ASN A 311 -4.58 1.42 8.34
C ASN A 311 -3.75 1.66 9.61
N PRO A 312 -2.60 2.35 9.51
CA PRO A 312 -1.80 2.67 10.69
C PRO A 312 -2.57 3.57 11.67
N ARG A 313 -2.12 3.61 12.93
CA ARG A 313 -2.68 4.53 13.95
C ARG A 313 -2.16 5.96 13.82
N SER A 314 -1.13 6.18 13.00
CA SER A 314 -0.48 7.48 12.79
C SER A 314 -0.09 7.62 11.31
N LEU A 315 -0.15 8.85 10.79
CA LEU A 315 0.29 9.16 9.43
C LEU A 315 1.79 8.98 9.22
N ALA A 316 2.61 9.02 10.28
CA ALA A 316 4.04 8.74 10.17
C ALA A 316 4.34 7.30 9.71
N ASN A 317 3.42 6.37 10.01
CA ASN A 317 3.52 4.97 9.62
C ASN A 317 2.62 4.66 8.40
N ALA A 318 2.07 5.68 7.75
CA ALA A 318 1.28 5.49 6.54
C ALA A 318 2.19 5.12 5.37
N LEU A 319 1.66 4.20 4.55
CA LEU A 319 2.26 3.81 3.30
C LEU A 319 1.91 4.88 2.26
N GLU A 320 2.91 5.51 1.65
CA GLU A 320 2.72 6.56 0.65
C GLU A 320 2.62 5.98 -0.76
N ALA A 321 3.45 4.96 -1.05
CA ALA A 321 3.53 4.38 -2.38
C ALA A 321 3.79 2.87 -2.37
N ILE A 322 3.29 2.22 -3.43
CA ILE A 322 3.48 0.80 -3.72
C ILE A 322 3.96 0.62 -5.16
N SER A 323 4.57 -0.53 -5.42
CA SER A 323 4.95 -1.00 -6.75
C SER A 323 4.35 -2.37 -6.97
N LEU A 324 3.82 -2.59 -8.17
CA LEU A 324 3.23 -3.85 -8.62
C LEU A 324 4.07 -4.40 -9.77
N PHE A 325 4.50 -5.65 -9.63
CA PHE A 325 5.23 -6.39 -10.66
C PHE A 325 4.47 -7.67 -11.00
N VAL A 326 4.33 -7.96 -12.29
CA VAL A 326 3.80 -9.23 -12.78
C VAL A 326 4.97 -10.00 -13.37
N LYS A 327 5.22 -11.22 -12.91
CA LYS A 327 6.40 -12.02 -13.24
C LYS A 327 6.04 -13.44 -13.66
N ASP A 328 6.96 -14.10 -14.36
CA ASP A 328 6.90 -15.55 -14.57
C ASP A 328 7.57 -16.32 -13.42
N ASN A 329 7.60 -17.64 -13.53
CA ASN A 329 8.26 -18.54 -12.59
C ASN A 329 9.79 -18.43 -12.57
N GLN A 330 10.38 -17.66 -13.49
CA GLN A 330 11.82 -17.39 -13.61
C GLN A 330 12.16 -15.95 -13.18
N ASN A 331 11.20 -15.22 -12.60
CA ASN A 331 11.29 -13.81 -12.20
C ASN A 331 11.44 -12.78 -13.35
N ASN A 332 11.18 -13.17 -14.60
CA ASN A 332 11.10 -12.21 -15.70
C ASN A 332 9.83 -11.37 -15.59
N VAL A 333 9.95 -10.05 -15.75
CA VAL A 333 8.83 -9.12 -15.55
C VAL A 333 7.97 -9.02 -16.83
N PHE A 334 6.72 -9.47 -16.75
CA PHE A 334 5.69 -9.24 -17.77
C PHE A 334 5.27 -7.78 -17.85
N ALA A 335 5.00 -7.20 -16.69
CA ALA A 335 4.55 -5.84 -16.59
C ALA A 335 4.89 -5.25 -15.22
N SER A 336 5.09 -3.94 -15.16
CA SER A 336 5.35 -3.24 -13.90
C SER A 336 4.64 -1.89 -13.80
N ALA A 337 4.31 -1.51 -12.57
CA ALA A 337 3.98 -0.15 -12.17
C ALA A 337 4.81 0.17 -10.92
N THR A 338 5.54 1.27 -10.94
CA THR A 338 6.37 1.73 -9.83
C THR A 338 5.86 3.04 -9.27
N ASN A 339 6.08 3.28 -7.96
CA ASN A 339 5.70 4.50 -7.26
C ASN A 339 4.23 4.89 -7.43
N VAL A 340 3.33 3.91 -7.36
CA VAL A 340 1.89 4.13 -7.39
C VAL A 340 1.45 4.65 -6.03
N SER A 341 0.81 5.82 -6.01
CA SER A 341 0.28 6.40 -4.77
C SER A 341 -0.68 5.43 -4.09
N PHE A 342 -0.45 5.18 -2.81
CA PHE A 342 -1.28 4.33 -2.00
C PHE A 342 -2.47 5.11 -1.45
N ALA A 343 -3.66 4.50 -1.46
CA ALA A 343 -4.86 5.09 -0.87
C ALA A 343 -4.85 4.93 0.66
N GLY A 344 -3.87 5.58 1.30
CA GLY A 344 -3.67 5.55 2.74
C GLY A 344 -4.73 6.32 3.52
N PRO A 345 -4.64 6.31 4.85
CA PRO A 345 -5.54 7.08 5.70
C PRO A 345 -5.44 8.59 5.41
N VAL A 346 -6.57 9.28 5.56
CA VAL A 346 -6.70 10.73 5.34
C VAL A 346 -7.05 11.38 6.68
N PRO A 347 -6.53 12.58 6.98
CA PRO A 347 -6.95 13.34 8.14
C PRO A 347 -8.47 13.49 8.21
N GLN A 348 -9.11 12.88 9.22
CA GLN A 348 -10.52 13.08 9.54
C GLN A 348 -10.66 13.90 10.84
N ARG A 349 -11.82 14.50 11.10
CA ARG A 349 -12.09 15.21 12.36
C ARG A 349 -13.00 14.34 13.24
N TYR A 350 -12.83 14.42 14.56
CA TYR A 350 -13.65 13.67 15.53
C TYR A 350 -15.14 13.99 15.43
N ALA A 351 -15.95 13.03 15.87
CA ALA A 351 -17.34 13.28 16.22
C ALA A 351 -17.43 14.39 17.28
N THR A 352 -18.52 15.17 17.26
CA THR A 352 -18.79 16.22 18.26
C THR A 352 -19.12 15.67 19.66
N SER A 353 -19.00 14.37 19.91
CA SER A 353 -19.32 13.73 21.18
C SER A 353 -18.13 13.71 22.15
N PHE A 354 -18.37 14.12 23.39
CA PHE A 354 -17.35 14.12 24.45
C PHE A 354 -17.03 12.71 24.96
N ASN A 355 -15.78 12.53 25.41
CA ASN A 355 -15.36 11.31 26.10
C ASN A 355 -16.02 11.24 27.50
N PRO A 356 -16.61 10.10 27.90
CA PRO A 356 -17.31 9.98 29.19
C PRO A 356 -16.39 10.15 30.41
N TYR A 357 -15.11 9.75 30.31
CA TYR A 357 -14.15 9.90 31.40
C TYR A 357 -13.76 11.35 31.65
N ASP A 358 -13.55 12.12 30.57
CA ASP A 358 -13.22 13.55 30.66
C ASP A 358 -14.43 14.35 31.16
N LEU A 359 -15.64 14.00 30.71
CA LEU A 359 -16.88 14.59 31.20
C LEU A 359 -17.06 14.35 32.70
N THR A 360 -16.85 13.11 33.16
CA THR A 360 -16.96 12.76 34.58
C THR A 360 -15.94 13.53 35.42
N SER A 361 -14.69 13.62 34.94
CA SER A 361 -13.64 14.39 35.60
C SER A 361 -13.99 15.88 35.71
N ALA A 362 -14.48 16.49 34.63
CA ALA A 362 -14.92 17.89 34.64
C ALA A 362 -16.06 18.12 35.65
N VAL A 363 -17.05 17.22 35.69
CA VAL A 363 -18.17 17.31 36.64
C VAL A 363 -17.67 17.21 38.09
N LEU A 364 -16.77 16.26 38.39
CA LEU A 364 -16.22 16.09 39.74
C LEU A 364 -15.41 17.31 40.20
N PHE A 365 -14.57 17.88 39.31
CA PHE A 365 -13.85 19.13 39.62
C PHE A 365 -14.83 20.30 39.82
N GLY A 366 -15.87 20.41 38.99
CA GLY A 366 -16.88 21.46 39.10
C GLY A 366 -17.67 21.41 40.41
N VAL A 367 -18.17 20.24 40.80
CA VAL A 367 -18.87 20.04 42.07
C VAL A 367 -17.95 20.33 43.26
N SER A 368 -16.72 19.82 43.22
CA SER A 368 -15.74 20.06 44.28
C SER A 368 -15.38 21.54 44.41
N LEU A 369 -15.23 22.25 43.29
CA LEU A 369 -14.98 23.69 43.27
C LEU A 369 -16.12 24.48 43.90
N LEU A 370 -17.37 24.13 43.59
CA LEU A 370 -18.55 24.77 44.18
C LEU A 370 -18.57 24.57 45.71
N VAL A 371 -18.34 23.35 46.17
CA VAL A 371 -18.25 23.06 47.62
C VAL A 371 -17.13 23.86 48.27
N ALA A 372 -15.93 23.87 47.67
CA ALA A 372 -14.80 24.64 48.20
C ALA A 372 -15.11 26.14 48.27
N LEU A 373 -15.73 26.72 47.24
CA LEU A 373 -16.13 28.14 47.24
C LEU A 373 -17.16 28.45 48.34
N VAL A 374 -18.12 27.57 48.57
CA VAL A 374 -19.10 27.73 49.66
C VAL A 374 -18.42 27.69 51.02
N VAL A 375 -17.52 26.74 51.24
CA VAL A 375 -16.76 26.61 52.50
C VAL A 375 -15.89 27.84 52.75
N VAL A 376 -15.13 28.31 51.74
CA VAL A 376 -14.30 29.51 51.84
C VAL A 376 -15.15 30.75 52.09
N LYS A 377 -16.31 30.87 51.44
CA LYS A 377 -17.25 31.97 51.66
C LYS A 377 -17.82 31.98 53.09
N GLN A 378 -18.13 30.80 53.64
CA GLN A 378 -18.70 30.68 54.99
C GLN A 378 -17.69 30.99 56.09
N HIS A 379 -16.44 30.57 55.93
CA HIS A 379 -15.39 30.79 56.94
C HIS A 379 -14.65 32.13 56.79
N GLY A 380 -14.68 32.73 55.60
CA GLY A 380 -13.96 33.96 55.29
C GLY A 380 -12.44 33.75 55.17
N LEU A 381 -11.74 34.74 54.62
CA LEU A 381 -10.28 34.79 54.57
C LEU A 381 -9.79 35.91 55.47
N GLY A 382 -9.04 35.57 56.52
CA GLY A 382 -8.65 36.52 57.57
C GLY A 382 -7.44 37.38 57.21
N PHE A 383 -6.51 36.84 56.42
CA PHE A 383 -5.21 37.44 56.07
C PHE A 383 -4.42 38.01 57.26
N THR A 384 -4.52 37.36 58.42
CA THR A 384 -3.79 37.73 59.63
C THR A 384 -2.52 36.89 59.79
N THR A 385 -1.59 37.30 60.65
CA THR A 385 -0.36 36.52 60.93
C THR A 385 -0.64 35.13 61.52
N THR A 386 -1.82 34.92 62.09
CA THR A 386 -2.25 33.63 62.65
C THR A 386 -3.04 32.77 61.67
N THR A 387 -3.74 33.38 60.69
CA THR A 387 -4.55 32.67 59.68
C THR A 387 -3.88 32.54 58.31
N CYS A 388 -2.74 33.21 58.08
CA CYS A 388 -2.07 33.26 56.78
C CYS A 388 -1.89 31.88 56.12
N TRP A 389 -1.44 30.88 56.88
CA TRP A 389 -1.25 29.54 56.33
C TRP A 389 -2.56 28.84 55.93
N THR A 390 -3.62 28.99 56.72
CA THR A 390 -4.94 28.40 56.42
C THR A 390 -5.63 29.12 55.27
N ASP A 391 -5.41 30.43 55.14
CA ASP A 391 -5.88 31.23 54.00
C ASP A 391 -5.18 30.79 52.70
N LEU A 392 -3.85 30.57 52.74
CA LEU A 392 -3.08 30.07 51.60
C LEU A 392 -3.50 28.66 51.17
N VAL A 393 -3.79 27.76 52.11
CA VAL A 393 -4.36 26.43 51.82
C VAL A 393 -5.69 26.58 51.09
N SER A 394 -6.59 27.40 51.62
CA SER A 394 -7.93 27.62 51.08
C SER A 394 -7.91 28.17 49.65
N ILE A 395 -7.07 29.19 49.41
CA ILE A 395 -6.87 29.78 48.07
C ILE A 395 -6.29 28.74 47.11
N SER A 396 -5.30 27.95 47.56
CA SER A 396 -4.65 26.93 46.73
C SER A 396 -5.62 25.81 46.32
N VAL A 397 -6.52 25.39 47.21
CA VAL A 397 -7.58 24.40 46.89
C VAL A 397 -8.48 24.94 45.79
N VAL A 398 -8.99 26.17 45.93
CA VAL A 398 -9.88 26.78 44.94
C VAL A 398 -9.19 26.91 43.58
N LEU A 399 -7.95 27.42 43.55
CA LEU A 399 -7.19 27.58 42.30
C LEU A 399 -6.82 26.24 41.67
N SER A 400 -6.47 25.22 42.46
CA SER A 400 -6.21 23.87 41.96
C SER A 400 -7.45 23.26 41.29
N LEU A 401 -8.61 23.34 41.95
CA LEU A 401 -9.87 22.83 41.41
C LEU A 401 -10.31 23.59 40.15
N ALA A 402 -10.12 24.92 40.13
CA ALA A 402 -10.38 25.73 38.94
C ALA A 402 -9.47 25.37 37.77
N CYS A 403 -8.17 25.12 38.02
CA CYS A 403 -7.23 24.66 37.00
C CYS A 403 -7.59 23.26 36.49
N GLY A 404 -7.97 22.33 37.37
CA GLY A 404 -8.42 20.99 37.00
C GLY A 404 -9.68 21.02 36.13
N LEU A 405 -10.70 21.78 36.53
CA LEU A 405 -11.90 21.98 35.72
C LEU A 405 -11.56 22.59 34.35
N GLY A 406 -10.76 23.65 34.34
CA GLY A 406 -10.34 24.33 33.11
C GLY A 406 -9.56 23.41 32.16
N ALA A 407 -8.70 22.52 32.68
CA ALA A 407 -7.96 21.55 31.89
C ALA A 407 -8.91 20.62 31.12
N TYR A 408 -9.83 19.94 31.81
CA TYR A 408 -10.74 18.98 31.18
C TYR A 408 -11.77 19.65 30.26
N VAL A 409 -12.28 20.83 30.63
CA VAL A 409 -13.19 21.60 29.76
C VAL A 409 -12.49 22.00 28.46
N MET A 410 -11.24 22.52 28.55
CA MET A 410 -10.49 22.86 27.36
C MET A 410 -10.17 21.64 26.50
N TRP A 411 -9.84 20.50 27.11
CA TRP A 411 -9.62 19.25 26.38
C TRP A 411 -10.86 18.80 25.61
N MET A 412 -12.02 18.83 26.26
CA MET A 412 -13.30 18.44 25.66
C MET A 412 -13.69 19.32 24.47
N VAL A 413 -13.37 20.63 24.52
CA VAL A 413 -13.67 21.57 23.44
C VAL A 413 -12.64 21.44 22.31
N HIS A 414 -11.36 21.42 22.65
CA HIS A 414 -10.26 21.30 21.68
C HIS A 414 -9.01 20.70 22.34
N PRO A 415 -8.71 19.40 22.09
CA PRO A 415 -7.47 18.77 22.55
C PRO A 415 -6.25 19.60 22.13
N SER A 416 -5.46 20.04 23.11
CA SER A 416 -4.34 20.96 22.87
C SER A 416 -3.33 20.93 24.01
N SER A 417 -2.15 21.50 23.76
CA SER A 417 -1.12 21.67 24.79
C SER A 417 -1.56 22.55 25.96
N ALA A 418 -2.64 23.34 25.84
CA ALA A 418 -3.25 24.10 26.92
C ALA A 418 -3.62 23.20 28.13
N PHE A 419 -4.00 21.95 27.86
CA PHE A 419 -4.27 20.96 28.90
C PHE A 419 -3.04 20.74 29.80
N VAL A 420 -1.85 20.58 29.21
CA VAL A 420 -0.60 20.37 29.95
C VAL A 420 -0.24 21.58 30.81
N PHE A 421 -0.47 22.80 30.31
CA PHE A 421 -0.22 24.01 31.09
C PHE A 421 -1.17 24.13 32.30
N MET A 422 -2.45 23.78 32.13
CA MET A 422 -3.41 23.81 33.23
C MET A 422 -3.16 22.73 34.27
N THR A 423 -2.79 21.52 33.86
CA THR A 423 -2.44 20.45 34.80
C THR A 423 -1.14 20.76 35.53
N ALA A 424 -0.17 21.43 34.88
CA ALA A 424 1.03 21.91 35.55
C ALA A 424 0.72 23.02 36.59
N LEU A 425 -0.20 23.94 36.30
CA LEU A 425 -0.70 24.93 37.27
C LEU A 425 -1.45 24.27 38.43
N GLN A 426 -2.30 23.29 38.14
CA GLN A 426 -2.99 22.51 39.14
C GLN A 426 -1.99 21.82 40.09
N TYR A 427 -0.95 21.22 39.52
CA TYR A 427 0.14 20.59 40.28
C TYR A 427 0.88 21.60 41.18
N PHE A 428 1.17 22.80 40.68
CA PHE A 428 1.77 23.87 41.49
C PHE A 428 0.86 24.25 42.68
N PHE A 429 -0.43 24.47 42.45
CA PHE A 429 -1.36 24.83 43.53
C PHE A 429 -1.57 23.70 44.54
N ASN A 430 -1.63 22.44 44.09
CA ASN A 430 -1.64 21.29 44.99
C ASN A 430 -0.39 21.25 45.86
N THR A 431 0.78 21.48 45.28
CA THR A 431 2.03 21.51 46.04
C THR A 431 2.04 22.66 47.04
N ASN A 432 1.60 23.86 46.63
CA ASN A 432 1.48 25.01 47.52
C ASN A 432 0.52 24.75 48.69
N MET A 433 -0.62 24.09 48.42
CA MET A 433 -1.56 23.67 49.46
C MET A 433 -0.87 22.80 50.50
N VAL A 434 -0.17 21.74 50.07
CA VAL A 434 0.46 20.81 51.03
C VAL A 434 1.60 21.49 51.79
N VAL A 435 2.46 22.26 51.12
CA VAL A 435 3.54 23.00 51.78
C VAL A 435 2.97 24.00 52.79
N SER A 436 1.93 24.77 52.43
CA SER A 436 1.28 25.72 53.34
C SER A 436 0.70 25.01 54.58
N LEU A 437 0.09 23.85 54.38
CA LEU A 437 -0.48 23.04 55.45
C LEU A 437 0.61 22.46 56.37
N CYS A 438 1.74 22.05 55.81
CA CYS A 438 2.92 21.65 56.55
C CYS A 438 3.50 22.78 57.43
N PHE A 439 3.62 23.98 56.88
CA PHE A 439 4.09 25.16 57.62
C PHE A 439 3.08 25.63 58.68
N HIS A 440 1.77 25.48 58.41
CA HIS A 440 0.72 25.68 59.42
C HIS A 440 0.98 24.82 60.66
N TRP A 441 1.15 23.51 60.48
CA TRP A 441 1.40 22.59 61.60
C TRP A 441 2.76 22.80 62.27
N ALA A 442 3.81 23.13 61.51
CA ALA A 442 5.11 23.47 62.08
C ALA A 442 5.05 24.70 62.99
N SER A 443 4.23 25.70 62.62
CA SER A 443 3.95 26.89 63.42
C SER A 443 3.14 26.55 64.68
N VAL A 444 2.07 25.75 64.56
CA VAL A 444 1.21 25.34 65.69
C VAL A 444 1.99 24.57 66.75
N LEU A 445 2.90 23.67 66.35
CA LEU A 445 3.70 22.83 67.26
C LEU A 445 4.90 23.55 67.91
N ARG A 446 5.01 24.88 67.73
CA ARG A 446 6.10 25.73 68.28
C ARG A 446 7.48 25.05 68.16
N LEU A 447 7.83 24.57 66.96
CA LEU A 447 9.22 24.20 66.64
C LEU A 447 10.12 25.41 66.93
N GLN A 448 11.28 25.21 67.57
CA GLN A 448 12.08 26.31 68.15
C GLN A 448 12.45 27.40 67.12
N LEU A 449 12.48 27.05 65.83
CA LEU A 449 12.69 27.95 64.69
C LEU A 449 11.47 28.80 64.25
N PHE A 450 10.26 28.52 64.74
CA PHE A 450 8.99 29.03 64.19
C PHE A 450 8.20 29.91 65.16
N ARG A 451 8.85 30.46 66.21
CA ARG A 451 8.16 30.98 67.39
C ARG A 451 7.32 32.25 67.14
N LYS A 452 7.50 32.99 66.02
CA LYS A 452 6.62 34.08 65.55
C LYS A 452 6.71 34.27 64.03
N LEU A 453 5.57 34.29 63.32
CA LEU A 453 5.51 34.75 61.92
C LEU A 453 5.74 36.26 61.90
N THR A 454 6.91 36.65 61.41
CA THR A 454 7.23 38.04 61.04
C THR A 454 7.80 38.01 59.63
N ILE A 455 7.84 39.15 58.94
CA ILE A 455 8.41 39.27 57.58
C ILE A 455 9.87 38.76 57.53
N LYS A 456 10.60 38.82 58.66
CA LYS A 456 11.97 38.32 58.80
C LYS A 456 12.07 36.87 59.31
N SER A 457 10.95 36.15 59.41
CA SER A 457 10.99 34.79 59.96
C SER A 457 11.68 33.82 59.00
N PRO A 458 12.60 32.96 59.50
CA PRO A 458 13.27 31.96 58.66
C PRO A 458 12.27 30.97 58.03
N ALA A 459 11.11 30.77 58.66
CA ALA A 459 9.99 30.00 58.15
C ALA A 459 9.49 30.52 56.79
N LEU A 460 9.23 31.83 56.68
CA LEU A 460 8.74 32.44 55.44
C LEU A 460 9.79 32.32 54.33
N TYR A 461 11.07 32.51 54.65
CA TYR A 461 12.17 32.34 53.68
C TYR A 461 12.26 30.91 53.15
N TRP A 462 12.17 29.90 54.02
CA TRP A 462 12.16 28.49 53.59
C TRP A 462 10.94 28.15 52.74
N TYR A 463 9.75 28.65 53.10
CA TYR A 463 8.53 28.48 52.33
C TYR A 463 8.67 29.08 50.91
N LEU A 464 9.11 30.35 50.82
CA LEU A 464 9.33 31.02 49.54
C LEU A 464 10.42 30.34 48.72
N PHE A 465 11.50 29.87 49.36
CA PHE A 465 12.57 29.12 48.69
C PHE A 465 12.05 27.82 48.07
N ILE A 466 11.29 27.01 48.81
CA ILE A 466 10.71 25.76 48.31
C ILE A 466 9.79 26.03 47.11
N LEU A 467 8.92 27.04 47.20
CA LEU A 467 8.03 27.40 46.10
C LEU A 467 8.77 27.97 44.89
N ALA A 468 9.82 28.77 45.11
CA ALA A 468 10.63 29.34 44.03
C ALA A 468 11.41 28.25 43.29
N VAL A 469 11.97 27.26 44.01
CA VAL A 469 12.62 26.10 43.41
C VAL A 469 11.61 25.29 42.59
N LEU A 470 10.43 25.00 43.14
CA LEU A 470 9.38 24.27 42.43
C LEU A 470 8.94 25.00 41.15
N MET A 471 8.59 26.28 41.28
CA MET A 471 8.14 27.10 40.15
C MET A 471 9.25 27.19 39.09
N GLY A 472 10.51 27.40 39.51
CA GLY A 472 11.66 27.45 38.62
C GLY A 472 11.87 26.15 37.85
N CYS A 473 11.83 25.00 38.54
CA CYS A 473 11.91 23.68 37.91
C CYS A 473 10.76 23.44 36.93
N LEU A 474 9.52 23.72 37.34
CA LEU A 474 8.33 23.49 36.54
C LEU A 474 8.30 24.38 35.28
N LEU A 475 8.63 25.66 35.42
CA LEU A 475 8.75 26.59 34.31
C LEU A 475 9.86 26.17 33.34
N THR A 476 11.02 25.76 33.88
CA THR A 476 12.15 25.29 33.05
C THR A 476 11.75 24.05 32.25
N CYS A 477 11.04 23.11 32.86
CA CYS A 477 10.50 21.94 32.15
C CYS A 477 9.54 22.37 31.04
N LEU A 478 8.56 23.22 31.34
CA LEU A 478 7.59 23.70 30.34
C LEU A 478 8.27 24.42 29.17
N VAL A 479 9.34 25.19 29.41
CA VAL A 479 10.11 25.87 28.36
C VAL A 479 10.89 24.86 27.50
N ILE A 480 11.64 23.95 28.13
CA ILE A 480 12.45 22.94 27.43
C ILE A 480 11.57 22.06 26.52
N PHE A 481 10.39 21.67 27.01
CA PHE A 481 9.49 20.77 26.30
C PHE A 481 8.39 21.50 25.50
N SER A 482 8.48 22.83 25.35
CA SER A 482 7.48 23.59 24.58
C SER A 482 7.44 23.21 23.10
N SER A 483 8.60 22.93 22.50
CA SER A 483 8.72 22.50 21.10
C SER A 483 8.18 21.08 20.88
N THR A 484 8.40 20.18 21.84
CA THR A 484 7.91 18.80 21.79
C THR A 484 6.40 18.71 22.04
N LEU A 485 5.81 19.64 22.80
CA LEU A 485 4.35 19.78 22.90
C LEU A 485 3.70 20.08 21.54
N GLY A 486 4.39 20.81 20.66
CA GLY A 486 3.97 21.04 19.29
C GLY A 486 3.87 19.73 18.49
N CYS A 487 4.88 18.86 18.60
CA CYS A 487 4.87 17.54 17.97
C CYS A 487 3.64 16.71 18.41
N VAL A 488 3.37 16.67 19.72
CA VAL A 488 2.29 15.83 20.27
C VAL A 488 0.92 16.34 19.83
N TYR A 489 0.64 17.63 20.04
CA TYR A 489 -0.72 18.15 19.95
C TYR A 489 -1.06 18.87 18.64
N THR A 490 -0.04 19.27 17.85
CA THR A 490 -0.26 20.08 16.64
C THR A 490 0.18 19.40 15.35
N ASP A 491 1.18 18.52 15.39
CA ASP A 491 1.69 17.82 14.21
C ASP A 491 0.63 16.90 13.60
N VAL A 492 0.57 16.89 12.28
CA VAL A 492 -0.32 16.01 11.51
C VAL A 492 0.19 14.57 11.51
N ARG A 493 1.51 14.36 11.68
CA ARG A 493 2.14 13.04 11.67
C ARG A 493 1.76 12.19 12.87
N THR A 494 1.56 12.79 14.04
CA THR A 494 1.15 12.06 15.25
C THR A 494 -0.28 11.52 15.15
N GLY A 495 -1.13 12.10 14.28
CA GLY A 495 -2.39 11.51 13.77
C GLY A 495 -3.49 11.26 14.82
N SER A 496 -3.20 10.45 15.84
CA SER A 496 -4.13 9.92 16.84
C SER A 496 -4.83 10.98 17.69
N LEU A 497 -4.30 12.21 17.78
CA LEU A 497 -4.88 13.31 18.55
C LEU A 497 -5.66 14.32 17.72
N ARG A 498 -5.60 14.26 16.39
CA ARG A 498 -6.40 15.13 15.51
C ARG A 498 -7.27 14.36 14.53
N GLN A 499 -7.13 13.04 14.43
CA GLN A 499 -7.62 12.26 13.30
C GLN A 499 -8.14 10.88 13.70
N LYS A 500 -9.47 10.75 13.79
CA LYS A 500 -10.19 9.47 13.90
C LYS A 500 -11.48 9.56 13.09
N SER A 501 -12.14 8.43 12.86
CA SER A 501 -13.37 8.38 12.05
C SER A 501 -14.42 9.39 12.55
N LEU A 502 -15.25 9.90 11.63
CA LEU A 502 -16.33 10.84 11.94
C LEU A 502 -17.26 10.38 13.07
N ASP A 503 -17.33 9.07 13.32
CA ASP A 503 -18.20 8.45 14.32
C ASP A 503 -17.48 8.11 15.64
N ALA A 504 -16.17 8.38 15.75
CA ALA A 504 -15.42 8.08 16.96
C ALA A 504 -15.43 9.26 17.95
N ALA A 505 -15.63 8.94 19.23
CA ALA A 505 -15.51 9.90 20.32
C ALA A 505 -14.11 10.49 20.41
N ALA A 506 -14.01 11.72 20.93
CA ALA A 506 -12.73 12.36 21.22
C ALA A 506 -11.84 11.47 22.12
N PRO A 507 -10.51 11.47 21.91
CA PRO A 507 -9.59 10.70 22.73
C PRO A 507 -9.65 11.21 24.18
N ALA A 508 -9.58 10.28 25.14
CA ALA A 508 -9.51 10.64 26.55
C ALA A 508 -8.20 11.38 26.83
N ALA A 509 -8.22 12.40 27.68
CA ALA A 509 -7.03 13.23 27.99
C ALA A 509 -5.85 12.41 28.53
N ASN A 510 -6.14 11.35 29.26
CA ASN A 510 -5.16 10.40 29.80
C ASN A 510 -5.28 9.02 29.14
N GLY A 511 -5.77 8.97 27.90
CA GLY A 511 -5.95 7.72 27.15
C GLY A 511 -4.68 7.25 26.43
N ASN A 512 -4.69 5.99 26.00
CA ASN A 512 -3.56 5.39 25.27
C ASN A 512 -3.20 6.16 23.99
N ASP A 513 -4.18 6.76 23.31
CA ASP A 513 -3.93 7.55 22.09
C ASP A 513 -3.02 8.77 22.34
N VAL A 514 -3.12 9.38 23.53
CA VAL A 514 -2.26 10.49 23.99
C VAL A 514 -0.90 9.95 24.41
N LEU A 515 -0.87 8.85 25.17
CA LEU A 515 0.38 8.22 25.61
C LEU A 515 1.25 7.74 24.45
N ASP A 516 0.63 7.17 23.40
CA ASP A 516 1.31 6.76 22.18
C ASP A 516 1.91 7.98 21.46
N SER A 517 1.16 9.08 21.35
CA SER A 517 1.67 10.34 20.78
C SER A 517 2.82 10.93 21.59
N LEU A 518 2.76 10.85 22.92
CA LEU A 518 3.84 11.27 23.82
C LEU A 518 5.10 10.43 23.60
N ALA A 519 4.95 9.11 23.45
CA ALA A 519 6.07 8.20 23.17
C ALA A 519 6.71 8.50 21.80
N MET A 520 5.90 8.71 20.75
CA MET A 520 6.39 9.05 19.41
C MET A 520 7.18 10.36 19.38
N CYS A 521 6.76 11.36 20.16
CA CYS A 521 7.45 12.64 20.28
C CYS A 521 8.53 12.69 21.36
N SER A 522 8.94 11.53 21.91
CA SER A 522 10.00 11.42 22.93
C SER A 522 9.74 12.25 24.20
N MET A 523 8.48 12.39 24.61
CA MET A 523 8.07 13.17 25.79
C MET A 523 8.14 12.41 27.11
N ASN A 524 8.58 11.14 27.10
CA ASN A 524 8.73 10.34 28.31
C ASN A 524 9.65 11.01 29.34
N GLY A 525 10.67 11.75 28.89
CA GLY A 525 11.56 12.51 29.77
C GLY A 525 10.85 13.61 30.58
N TYR A 526 9.85 14.28 30.02
CA TYR A 526 9.09 15.33 30.71
C TYR A 526 8.27 14.77 31.88
N TYR A 527 7.50 13.71 31.61
CA TYR A 527 6.66 13.06 32.63
C TYR A 527 7.50 12.34 33.69
N MET A 528 8.61 11.71 33.31
CA MET A 528 9.58 11.16 34.25
C MET A 528 10.16 12.22 35.18
N LEU A 529 10.47 13.42 34.67
CA LEU A 529 11.06 14.49 35.47
C LEU A 529 10.02 15.15 36.39
N LEU A 530 8.77 15.27 35.93
CA LEU A 530 7.64 15.69 36.76
C LEU A 530 7.37 14.68 37.89
N ALA A 531 7.38 13.38 37.56
CA ALA A 531 7.23 12.26 38.49
C ALA A 531 8.35 12.21 39.53
N LEU A 532 9.62 12.34 39.11
CA LEU A 532 10.76 12.39 40.01
C LEU A 532 10.68 13.59 40.98
N GLY A 533 10.27 14.76 40.48
CA GLY A 533 10.00 15.92 41.33
C GLY A 533 8.92 15.61 42.38
N LEU A 534 7.81 15.02 41.95
CA LEU A 534 6.71 14.55 42.79
C LEU A 534 7.17 13.58 43.89
N ILE A 535 8.02 12.60 43.58
CA ILE A 535 8.57 11.64 44.54
C ILE A 535 9.40 12.34 45.61
N VAL A 536 10.34 13.19 45.20
CA VAL A 536 11.21 13.92 46.14
C VAL A 536 10.37 14.77 47.10
N PHE A 537 9.37 15.49 46.58
CA PHE A 537 8.48 16.28 47.43
C PHE A 537 7.62 15.42 48.34
N THR A 538 7.12 14.28 47.86
CA THR A 538 6.34 13.34 48.67
C THR A 538 7.18 12.77 49.83
N VAL A 539 8.44 12.42 49.59
CA VAL A 539 9.38 11.98 50.64
C VAL A 539 9.64 13.10 51.65
N PHE A 540 9.83 14.34 51.20
CA PHE A 540 9.97 15.50 52.08
C PHE A 540 8.71 15.73 52.93
N LEU A 541 7.52 15.55 52.35
CA LEU A 541 6.24 15.67 53.05
C LEU A 541 6.03 14.55 54.08
N ILE A 542 6.44 13.32 53.77
CA ILE A 542 6.42 12.20 54.72
C ILE A 542 7.40 12.47 55.87
N ALA A 543 8.62 12.94 55.57
CA ALA A 543 9.62 13.24 56.58
C ALA A 543 9.17 14.38 57.51
N LEU A 544 8.62 15.46 56.94
CA LEU A 544 8.09 16.58 57.71
C LEU A 544 6.83 16.19 58.47
N GLY A 545 5.93 15.42 57.85
CA GLY A 545 4.78 14.81 58.49
C GLY A 545 5.20 13.99 59.70
N GLY A 546 6.19 13.11 59.55
CA GLY A 546 6.80 12.31 60.63
C GLY A 546 7.37 13.16 61.76
N ALA A 547 8.08 14.24 61.46
CA ALA A 547 8.58 15.17 62.46
C ALA A 547 7.44 15.86 63.23
N VAL A 548 6.36 16.24 62.54
CA VAL A 548 5.12 16.76 63.13
C VAL A 548 4.44 15.69 64.00
N MET A 549 4.45 14.40 63.61
CA MET A 549 3.88 13.30 64.39
C MET A 549 4.58 13.10 65.74
N ILE A 550 5.91 13.04 65.72
CA ILE A 550 6.72 12.78 66.92
C ILE A 550 6.51 13.89 67.95
N LYS A 551 6.47 15.14 67.48
CA LYS A 551 6.32 16.30 68.36
C LYS A 551 4.87 16.59 68.75
N GLY A 552 3.92 16.35 67.85
CA GLY A 552 2.48 16.47 68.11
C GLY A 552 2.00 15.45 69.13
N ARG A 553 2.46 14.20 69.06
CA ARG A 553 2.19 13.17 70.09
C ARG A 553 2.71 13.61 71.46
N LYS A 554 3.89 14.22 71.53
CA LYS A 554 4.47 14.72 72.77
C LYS A 554 3.63 15.86 73.39
N LEU A 555 3.06 16.73 72.56
CA LEU A 555 2.18 17.81 73.00
C LEU A 555 0.76 17.34 73.38
N MET A 556 0.29 16.23 72.80
CA MET A 556 -0.98 15.59 73.18
C MET A 556 -0.92 14.83 74.51
N LEU A 557 0.29 14.45 74.95
CA LEU A 557 0.56 13.79 76.23
C LEU A 557 0.90 14.79 77.34
N ASP A 558 0.90 16.09 77.04
CA ASP A 558 1.20 17.16 78.00
C ASP A 558 -0.11 17.60 78.66
N ASP A 559 -0.25 17.37 79.98
CA ASP A 559 -1.47 17.62 80.77
C ASP A 559 -1.82 19.11 80.94
N ALA A 560 -1.01 20.00 80.38
CA ALA A 560 -1.15 21.45 80.50
C ALA A 560 -2.18 22.09 79.54
N LEU A 561 -2.78 21.32 78.61
CA LEU A 561 -3.76 21.83 77.63
C LEU A 561 -5.21 21.50 78.04
N PRO A 562 -6.17 22.43 77.87
CA PRO A 562 -7.58 22.16 78.16
C PRO A 562 -8.14 21.02 77.29
N ILE A 563 -9.00 20.19 77.90
CA ILE A 563 -9.52 18.93 77.33
C ILE A 563 -10.19 19.13 75.96
N GLU A 564 -10.93 20.23 75.78
CA GLU A 564 -11.59 20.57 74.51
C GLU A 564 -10.59 20.86 73.39
N ALA A 565 -9.48 21.54 73.69
CA ALA A 565 -8.43 21.83 72.73
C ALA A 565 -7.65 20.55 72.35
N GLN A 566 -7.43 19.64 73.30
CA GLN A 566 -6.82 18.33 73.01
C GLN A 566 -7.71 17.49 72.08
N ALA A 567 -9.04 17.48 72.29
CA ALA A 567 -9.97 16.74 71.45
C ALA A 567 -10.04 17.31 70.02
N ALA A 568 -10.09 18.64 69.88
CA ALA A 568 -10.05 19.31 68.58
C ALA A 568 -8.72 19.06 67.84
N MET A 569 -7.60 19.10 68.57
CA MET A 569 -6.27 18.82 68.02
C MET A 569 -6.14 17.37 67.53
N ARG A 570 -6.70 16.39 68.24
CA ARG A 570 -6.75 14.98 67.79
C ARG A 570 -7.53 14.84 66.49
N LYS A 571 -8.73 15.41 66.41
CA LYS A 571 -9.57 15.35 65.21
C LYS A 571 -8.87 15.98 63.99
N ALA A 572 -8.25 17.14 64.16
CA ALA A 572 -7.51 17.83 63.11
C ALA A 572 -6.26 17.05 62.65
N LEU A 573 -5.52 16.45 63.60
CA LEU A 573 -4.34 15.64 63.31
C LEU A 573 -4.70 14.35 62.56
N THR A 574 -5.81 13.69 62.94
CA THR A 574 -6.32 12.51 62.22
C THR A 574 -6.73 12.85 60.79
N ILE A 575 -7.39 13.98 60.56
CA ILE A 575 -7.74 14.44 59.20
C ILE A 575 -6.47 14.71 58.40
N PHE A 576 -5.48 15.37 59.00
CA PHE A 576 -4.19 15.61 58.35
C PHE A 576 -3.48 14.30 57.97
N TYR A 577 -3.52 13.29 58.83
CA TYR A 577 -2.98 11.96 58.51
C TYR A 577 -3.77 11.24 57.42
N GLY A 578 -5.10 11.36 57.43
CA GLY A 578 -5.94 10.85 56.36
C GLY A 578 -5.61 11.50 55.02
N ILE A 579 -5.36 12.81 55.00
CA ILE A 579 -4.95 13.55 53.80
C ILE A 579 -3.56 13.06 53.35
N ILE A 580 -2.54 13.04 54.20
CA ILE A 580 -1.21 12.58 53.80
C ILE A 580 -1.27 11.13 53.28
N ALA A 581 -1.92 10.23 54.01
CA ALA A 581 -2.01 8.82 53.63
C ALA A 581 -2.76 8.62 52.31
N SER A 582 -3.92 9.27 52.13
CA SER A 582 -4.67 9.18 50.88
C SER A 582 -3.91 9.80 49.71
N THR A 583 -3.28 10.96 49.90
CA THR A 583 -2.49 11.61 48.86
C THR A 583 -1.30 10.72 48.46
N VAL A 584 -0.56 10.16 49.43
CA VAL A 584 0.56 9.23 49.18
C VAL A 584 0.09 7.96 48.46
N VAL A 585 -1.03 7.36 48.89
CA VAL A 585 -1.58 6.15 48.26
C VAL A 585 -2.03 6.43 46.82
N ILE A 586 -2.74 7.54 46.58
CA ILE A 586 -3.14 7.95 45.24
C ILE A 586 -1.90 8.15 44.36
N TYR A 587 -0.82 8.74 44.89
CA TYR A 587 0.42 8.93 44.13
C TYR A 587 1.13 7.62 43.80
N ILE A 588 1.27 6.70 44.76
CA ILE A 588 1.87 5.38 44.50
C ILE A 588 1.06 4.62 43.45
N ILE A 589 -0.27 4.72 43.49
CA ILE A 589 -1.14 4.05 42.52
C ILE A 589 -1.11 4.74 41.15
N SER A 590 -0.93 6.07 41.09
CA SER A 590 -0.90 6.81 39.82
C SER A 590 0.41 6.66 39.05
N GLU A 591 1.47 6.13 39.67
CA GLU A 591 2.76 5.81 39.02
C GLU A 591 2.86 4.37 38.51
N VAL A 592 2.00 3.46 38.98
CA VAL A 592 1.90 2.07 38.47
C VAL A 592 0.94 2.05 37.29
#